data_AF-A0A0C5WXM5-F1
#
_entry.id   AF-A0A0C5WXM5-F1
#
_cell.length_a   1.000
_cell.length_b   1.000
_cell.length_c   1.000
_cell.angle_alpha   90.00
_cell.angle_beta   90.00
_cell.angle_gamma   90.00
#
_symmetry.space_group_name_H-M   'P 1'
#
loop_
_entity.id
_entity.type
_entity.pdbx_description
1 polymer ?
#
loop_
_entity_poly.entity_id
_entity_poly.type
_entity_poly.pdbx_seq_one_letter_code
_entity_poly.pdbx_strand_id
1 'polypeptide(L)'
;MEQVSHLYAFNHFVIAIAALTIMVLVARTLVAGTKYSSLLVIVVFGLALGSLLVHSDMATPGLEQFPVVALIGQTTVIALIASFFVGGQEIRRLLSKKDFDEECDFFSPSSQEVVLGTSSTQLTYIIRAFLLLIGIQTADVLISDRTTDFALGDSFLLLSYICLALAFILVDRKAVISNKGQYIRKGLFEVVAIIVVLNTSLWLSNVVSSVIGLPQIFFAMILSSGLGAVLPKWKHGPTMNALLFAGIPLVLAGSFLVGGSHMVEAFGIPGLQSVIVYGFSGQIFWMFGGLALLIFVGKSNHIRNLAPGLAGGLSHSGLTGACTAGDFGRTAASRAPIMINIPFAGHIFVFTILAASAERGSLMVGWTLPLLLAGTTFVFLALKSLRAANGCEKTEVKGLMLFSLGWQIMAVFGSFTLLSVAGMSLEHASMSAASGLSHFGLFAAVQEGMFGSAAASLITFTFAMTFLVHPFVFAMFGKAAESNGKMAEKAVTALASAGLIGVVSSTLMI
;
A
#
# COMPACT_ATOMS: atom_id res chain seq x y z
N MET A 1 -35.62 11.88 -11.05
CA MET A 1 -34.73 10.90 -10.42
C MET A 1 -33.27 11.39 -10.40
N GLU A 2 -32.75 11.99 -11.47
CA GLU A 2 -31.37 12.55 -11.52
C GLU A 2 -31.05 13.58 -10.42
N GLN A 3 -31.93 14.53 -10.11
CA GLN A 3 -31.70 15.48 -9.00
C GLN A 3 -31.52 14.80 -7.63
N VAL A 4 -32.14 13.64 -7.42
CA VAL A 4 -32.03 12.88 -6.17
C VAL A 4 -30.68 12.14 -6.12
N SER A 5 -30.17 11.65 -7.26
CA SER A 5 -28.88 10.94 -7.31
C SER A 5 -27.70 11.88 -7.04
N HIS A 6 -27.73 13.12 -7.54
CA HIS A 6 -26.68 14.11 -7.28
C HIS A 6 -26.65 14.58 -5.81
N LEU A 7 -27.82 14.82 -5.20
CA LEU A 7 -27.92 15.17 -3.79
C LEU A 7 -27.44 14.02 -2.88
N TYR A 8 -27.81 12.79 -3.24
CA TYR A 8 -27.33 11.58 -2.59
C TYR A 8 -25.79 11.50 -2.65
N ALA A 9 -25.20 11.64 -3.83
CA ALA A 9 -23.75 11.60 -4.02
C ALA A 9 -23.01 12.67 -3.18
N PHE A 10 -23.53 13.90 -3.12
CA PHE A 10 -22.91 14.97 -2.35
C PHE A 10 -22.98 14.75 -0.84
N ASN A 11 -24.11 14.22 -0.34
CA ASN A 11 -24.24 13.86 1.08
C ASN A 11 -23.21 12.79 1.47
N HIS A 12 -23.07 11.73 0.67
CA HIS A 12 -22.05 10.70 0.92
C HIS A 12 -20.63 11.23 0.80
N PHE A 13 -20.38 12.15 -0.12
CA PHE A 13 -19.09 12.83 -0.23
C PHE A 13 -18.73 13.61 1.05
N VAL A 14 -19.65 14.41 1.57
CA VAL A 14 -19.44 15.19 2.80
C VAL A 14 -19.24 14.28 4.03
N ILE A 15 -20.02 13.19 4.12
CA ILE A 15 -19.84 12.21 5.20
C ILE A 15 -18.47 11.53 5.10
N ALA A 16 -18.08 11.09 3.90
CA ALA A 16 -16.81 10.40 3.69
C ALA A 16 -15.60 11.29 3.98
N ILE A 17 -15.60 12.55 3.50
CA ILE A 17 -14.49 13.47 3.79
C ILE A 17 -14.38 13.74 5.28
N ALA A 18 -15.51 13.94 5.98
CA ALA A 18 -15.52 14.16 7.41
C ALA A 18 -15.01 12.93 8.17
N ALA A 19 -15.58 11.75 7.91
CA ALA A 19 -15.24 10.52 8.61
C ALA A 19 -13.76 10.14 8.43
N LEU A 20 -13.27 10.13 7.18
CA LEU A 20 -11.89 9.73 6.90
C LEU A 20 -10.87 10.77 7.36
N THR A 21 -11.17 12.07 7.21
CA THR A 21 -10.27 13.13 7.72
C THR A 21 -10.20 13.08 9.25
N ILE A 22 -11.34 12.95 9.94
CA ILE A 22 -11.37 12.82 11.40
C ILE A 22 -10.58 11.59 11.84
N MET A 23 -10.76 10.44 11.18
CA MET A 23 -10.01 9.23 11.50
C MET A 23 -8.49 9.46 11.42
N VAL A 24 -8.00 10.07 10.34
CA VAL A 24 -6.57 10.37 10.17
C VAL A 24 -6.09 11.39 11.21
N LEU A 25 -6.88 12.43 11.50
CA LEU A 25 -6.49 13.45 12.49
C LEU A 25 -6.48 12.90 13.91
N VAL A 26 -7.45 12.10 14.31
CA VAL A 26 -7.48 11.40 15.61
C VAL A 26 -6.26 10.48 15.71
N ALA A 27 -5.97 9.72 14.66
CA ALA A 27 -4.80 8.86 14.62
C ALA A 27 -3.49 9.61 14.85
N ARG A 28 -3.32 10.76 14.19
CA ARG A 28 -2.15 11.63 14.39
C ARG A 28 -2.12 12.29 15.77
N THR A 29 -3.28 12.65 16.31
CA THR A 29 -3.42 13.22 17.66
C THR A 29 -2.99 12.22 18.73
N LEU A 30 -3.42 10.96 18.63
CA LEU A 30 -3.09 9.93 19.62
C LEU A 30 -1.60 9.56 19.64
N VAL A 31 -0.91 9.66 18.50
CA VAL A 31 0.54 9.40 18.42
C VAL A 31 1.38 10.67 18.56
N ALA A 32 0.77 11.84 18.74
CA ALA A 32 1.46 13.12 18.85
C ALA A 32 2.48 13.09 19.99
N GLY A 33 3.70 13.56 19.72
CA GLY A 33 4.80 13.53 20.69
C GLY A 33 5.44 12.15 20.91
N THR A 34 4.96 11.09 20.24
CA THR A 34 5.54 9.75 20.31
C THR A 34 6.34 9.41 19.04
N LYS A 35 7.02 8.26 19.01
CA LYS A 35 7.64 7.69 17.79
C LYS A 35 6.78 6.63 17.09
N TYR A 36 5.51 6.50 17.48
CA TYR A 36 4.60 5.51 16.90
C TYR A 36 3.98 6.05 15.61
N SER A 37 3.73 5.15 14.66
CA SER A 37 3.09 5.51 13.39
C SER A 37 1.60 5.76 13.58
N SER A 38 1.06 6.81 12.95
CA SER A 38 -0.39 7.06 12.94
C SER A 38 -1.20 5.95 12.26
N LEU A 39 -0.57 5.16 11.36
CA LEU A 39 -1.23 4.04 10.69
C LEU A 39 -1.70 2.95 11.65
N LEU A 40 -1.01 2.77 12.79
CA LEU A 40 -1.44 1.87 13.85
C LEU A 40 -2.87 2.20 14.31
N VAL A 41 -3.14 3.48 14.55
CA VAL A 41 -4.45 3.92 15.04
C VAL A 41 -5.50 3.86 13.93
N ILE A 42 -5.14 4.25 12.70
CA ILE A 42 -6.06 4.21 11.54
C ILE A 42 -6.63 2.80 11.36
N VAL A 43 -5.77 1.77 11.48
CA VAL A 43 -6.18 0.37 11.42
C VAL A 43 -7.21 0.03 12.48
N VAL A 44 -6.86 0.21 13.76
CA VAL A 44 -7.69 -0.21 14.89
C VAL A 44 -9.03 0.53 14.85
N PHE A 45 -8.98 1.83 14.58
CA PHE A 45 -10.16 2.68 14.54
C PHE A 45 -11.04 2.37 13.33
N GLY A 46 -10.46 2.13 12.15
CA GLY A 46 -11.20 1.77 10.94
C GLY A 46 -11.95 0.45 11.09
N LEU A 47 -11.27 -0.60 11.56
CA LEU A 47 -11.88 -1.91 11.79
C LEU A 47 -13.01 -1.85 12.83
N ALA A 48 -12.74 -1.19 13.98
CA ALA A 48 -13.71 -1.06 15.04
C ALA A 48 -14.94 -0.25 14.59
N LEU A 49 -14.74 0.88 13.93
CA LEU A 49 -15.84 1.72 13.45
C LEU A 49 -16.67 1.00 12.39
N GLY A 50 -16.04 0.32 11.43
CA GLY A 50 -16.75 -0.48 10.43
C GLY A 50 -17.63 -1.55 11.06
N SER A 51 -17.09 -2.28 12.05
CA SER A 51 -17.84 -3.29 12.79
C SER A 51 -18.96 -2.70 13.63
N LEU A 52 -18.74 -1.54 14.25
CA LEU A 52 -19.75 -0.87 15.06
C LEU A 52 -20.94 -0.41 14.21
N LEU A 53 -20.70 0.14 13.02
CA LEU A 53 -21.76 0.57 12.11
C LEU A 53 -22.72 -0.58 11.75
N VAL A 54 -22.18 -1.78 11.53
CA VAL A 54 -22.99 -2.96 11.24
C VAL A 54 -23.67 -3.49 12.50
N HIS A 55 -22.96 -3.54 13.63
CA HIS A 55 -23.53 -4.02 14.89
C HIS A 55 -24.65 -3.14 15.42
N SER A 56 -24.64 -1.84 15.09
CA SER A 56 -25.68 -0.89 15.46
C SER A 56 -26.80 -0.76 14.44
N ASP A 57 -26.87 -1.64 13.43
CA ASP A 57 -27.83 -1.60 12.33
C ASP A 57 -27.82 -0.27 11.54
N MET A 58 -26.70 0.46 11.54
CA MET A 58 -26.52 1.72 10.80
C MET A 58 -26.04 1.48 9.36
N ALA A 59 -25.46 0.32 9.07
CA ALA A 59 -24.95 -0.06 7.76
C ALA A 59 -25.04 -1.57 7.56
N THR A 60 -24.95 -2.02 6.31
CA THR A 60 -24.75 -3.45 6.00
C THR A 60 -23.26 -3.74 5.77
N PRO A 61 -22.84 -5.01 5.87
CA PRO A 61 -21.51 -5.42 5.44
C PRO A 61 -21.19 -4.91 4.02
N GLY A 62 -19.97 -4.43 3.82
CA GLY A 62 -19.52 -3.79 2.58
C GLY A 62 -19.80 -2.30 2.49
N LEU A 63 -20.65 -1.78 3.39
CA LEU A 63 -21.00 -0.36 3.48
C LEU A 63 -21.50 0.21 2.16
N GLU A 64 -22.39 -0.53 1.49
CA GLU A 64 -23.03 -0.09 0.26
C GLU A 64 -23.78 1.26 0.44
N GLN A 65 -24.22 1.56 1.66
CA GLN A 65 -24.81 2.85 2.03
C GLN A 65 -23.79 3.99 2.07
N PHE A 66 -22.49 3.73 2.00
CA PHE A 66 -21.43 4.73 2.01
C PHE A 66 -20.51 4.57 0.78
N PRO A 67 -21.04 4.73 -0.46
CA PRO A 67 -20.33 4.40 -1.69
C PRO A 67 -19.03 5.19 -1.89
N VAL A 68 -18.93 6.41 -1.36
CA VAL A 68 -17.69 7.21 -1.44
C VAL A 68 -16.58 6.64 -0.54
N VAL A 69 -16.92 6.01 0.59
CA VAL A 69 -15.93 5.35 1.45
C VAL A 69 -15.34 4.13 0.76
N ALA A 70 -16.19 3.33 0.12
CA ALA A 70 -15.76 2.20 -0.71
C ALA A 70 -14.91 2.67 -1.90
N LEU A 71 -15.31 3.76 -2.57
CA LEU A 71 -14.58 4.35 -3.68
C LEU A 71 -13.16 4.77 -3.28
N ILE A 72 -12.96 5.37 -2.10
CA ILE A 72 -11.61 5.69 -1.59
C ILE A 72 -10.73 4.43 -1.48
N GLY A 73 -11.26 3.31 -0.96
CA GLY A 73 -10.51 2.06 -0.85
C GLY A 73 -10.07 1.49 -2.20
N GLN A 74 -10.79 1.81 -3.28
CA GLN A 74 -10.46 1.40 -4.65
C GLN A 74 -9.44 2.32 -5.34
N THR A 75 -9.05 3.45 -4.71
CA THR A 75 -8.04 4.38 -5.27
C THR A 75 -6.59 3.97 -4.98
N THR A 76 -6.35 2.71 -4.61
CA THR A 76 -5.02 2.18 -4.27
C THR A 76 -4.01 2.41 -5.39
N VAL A 77 -4.40 2.19 -6.65
CA VAL A 77 -3.53 2.38 -7.82
C VAL A 77 -3.04 3.83 -7.93
N ILE A 78 -3.89 4.82 -7.64
CA ILE A 78 -3.53 6.25 -7.69
C ILE A 78 -2.43 6.58 -6.68
N ALA A 79 -2.59 6.12 -5.43
CA ALA A 79 -1.60 6.35 -4.37
C ALA A 79 -0.26 5.64 -4.69
N LEU A 80 -0.33 4.46 -5.30
CA LEU A 80 0.86 3.71 -5.70
C LEU A 80 1.57 4.35 -6.89
N ILE A 81 0.88 4.89 -7.89
CA ILE A 81 1.50 5.65 -8.99
C ILE A 81 2.44 6.73 -8.42
N ALA A 82 1.99 7.50 -7.43
CA ALA A 82 2.84 8.52 -6.81
C ALA A 82 4.10 7.93 -6.14
N SER A 83 3.94 6.85 -5.37
CA SER A 83 5.06 6.20 -4.67
C SER A 83 6.07 5.55 -5.63
N PHE A 84 5.56 4.93 -6.70
CA PHE A 84 6.38 4.29 -7.73
C PHE A 84 7.15 5.29 -8.57
N PHE A 85 6.55 6.44 -8.88
CA PHE A 85 7.25 7.53 -9.56
C PHE A 85 8.48 7.98 -8.77
N VAL A 86 8.32 8.25 -7.46
CA VAL A 86 9.44 8.64 -6.59
C VAL A 86 10.52 7.55 -6.55
N GLY A 87 10.13 6.29 -6.39
CA GLY A 87 11.12 5.22 -6.37
C GLY A 87 11.86 5.03 -7.69
N GLY A 88 11.21 5.28 -8.83
CA GLY A 88 11.86 5.36 -10.14
C GLY A 88 12.92 6.47 -10.19
N GLN A 89 12.60 7.66 -9.66
CA GLN A 89 13.57 8.76 -9.53
C GLN A 89 14.76 8.36 -8.68
N GLU A 90 14.52 7.78 -7.49
CA GLU A 90 15.57 7.36 -6.57
C GLU A 90 16.46 6.26 -7.15
N ILE A 91 15.90 5.29 -7.87
CA ILE A 91 16.68 4.27 -8.59
C ILE A 91 17.62 4.94 -9.60
N ARG A 92 17.12 5.90 -10.39
CA ARG A 92 17.96 6.62 -11.36
C ARG A 92 19.07 7.42 -10.68
N ARG A 93 18.79 8.06 -9.53
CA ARG A 93 19.79 8.78 -8.72
C ARG A 93 20.90 7.85 -8.27
N LEU A 94 20.54 6.72 -7.66
CA LEU A 94 21.48 5.69 -7.23
C LEU A 94 22.35 5.15 -8.37
N LEU A 95 21.77 4.87 -9.54
CA LEU A 95 22.50 4.33 -10.68
C LEU A 95 23.40 5.36 -11.36
N SER A 96 22.99 6.63 -11.41
CA SER A 96 23.73 7.69 -12.10
C SER A 96 24.89 8.27 -11.31
N LYS A 97 25.01 7.98 -10.00
CA LYS A 97 26.03 8.51 -9.08
C LYS A 97 26.17 10.04 -9.12
N LYS A 98 25.12 10.75 -9.55
CA LYS A 98 25.08 12.20 -9.58
C LYS A 98 24.18 12.65 -8.44
N ASP A 99 24.74 13.41 -7.51
CA ASP A 99 23.94 14.22 -6.61
C ASP A 99 23.28 15.30 -7.47
N PHE A 100 21.96 15.23 -7.59
CA PHE A 100 21.21 16.32 -8.18
C PHE A 100 21.06 17.36 -7.08
N ASP A 101 21.84 18.45 -7.15
CA ASP A 101 21.89 19.49 -6.13
C ASP A 101 20.52 19.79 -5.51
N GLU A 102 20.47 19.67 -4.17
CA GLU A 102 19.33 20.04 -3.31
C GLU A 102 19.13 21.56 -3.24
N GLU A 103 20.02 22.36 -3.84
CA GLU A 103 20.04 23.82 -3.76
C GLU A 103 18.98 24.47 -4.67
N CYS A 104 17.72 24.39 -4.25
CA CYS A 104 16.67 25.41 -4.36
C CYS A 104 15.37 24.73 -3.92
N ASP A 105 15.09 24.75 -2.62
CA ASP A 105 13.83 24.24 -2.08
C ASP A 105 12.67 25.09 -2.63
N PHE A 106 12.01 24.53 -3.65
CA PHE A 106 10.91 25.17 -4.36
C PHE A 106 9.65 25.31 -3.48
N PHE A 107 9.57 24.48 -2.45
CA PHE A 107 8.48 24.39 -1.50
C PHE A 107 9.04 23.91 -0.15
N SER A 108 8.75 24.64 0.93
CA SER A 108 9.00 24.19 2.29
C SER A 108 7.68 24.08 3.05
N PRO A 109 7.35 22.90 3.63
CA PRO A 109 6.15 22.73 4.43
C PRO A 109 6.20 23.62 5.68
N SER A 110 5.04 24.07 6.13
CA SER A 110 4.89 24.77 7.40
C SER A 110 5.06 23.80 8.57
N SER A 111 5.86 24.17 9.56
CA SER A 111 5.96 23.47 10.84
C SER A 111 4.90 23.92 11.86
N GLN A 112 4.08 24.92 11.53
CA GLN A 112 3.09 25.43 12.47
C GLN A 112 1.97 24.42 12.68
N GLU A 113 1.83 23.94 13.91
CA GLU A 113 0.78 23.04 14.36
C GLU A 113 -0.59 23.74 14.35
N VAL A 114 -1.62 23.06 13.84
CA VAL A 114 -3.01 23.56 13.78
C VAL A 114 -3.95 22.62 14.53
N VAL A 115 -3.65 21.32 14.50
CA VAL A 115 -4.28 20.27 15.32
C VAL A 115 -3.13 19.50 15.97
N LEU A 116 -3.31 19.02 17.20
CA LEU A 116 -2.27 18.27 17.90
C LEU A 116 -1.74 17.11 17.03
N GLY A 117 -0.42 17.01 16.87
CA GLY A 117 0.29 16.09 15.97
C GLY A 117 0.23 16.43 14.48
N THR A 118 -0.39 17.54 14.08
CA THR A 118 -0.67 17.87 12.67
C THR A 118 -0.43 19.35 12.35
N SER A 119 0.57 19.60 11.52
CA SER A 119 0.87 20.93 10.97
C SER A 119 -0.15 21.42 9.95
N SER A 120 -0.16 22.73 9.68
CA SER A 120 -1.01 23.37 8.66
C SER A 120 -0.88 22.69 7.28
N THR A 121 0.36 22.40 6.87
CA THR A 121 0.60 21.76 5.57
C THR A 121 0.10 20.32 5.57
N GLN A 122 0.29 19.58 6.67
CA GLN A 122 -0.19 18.19 6.77
C GLN A 122 -1.72 18.11 6.75
N LEU A 123 -2.43 19.01 7.45
CA LEU A 123 -3.88 19.10 7.38
C LEU A 123 -4.35 19.39 5.95
N THR A 124 -3.69 20.33 5.28
CA THR A 124 -3.95 20.65 3.88
C THR A 124 -3.74 19.43 2.99
N TYR A 125 -2.66 18.67 3.19
CA TYR A 125 -2.38 17.45 2.43
C TYR A 125 -3.40 16.34 2.67
N ILE A 126 -3.91 16.16 3.89
CA ILE A 126 -4.95 15.16 4.16
C ILE A 126 -6.21 15.48 3.37
N ILE A 127 -6.73 16.71 3.49
CA ILE A 127 -7.95 17.12 2.80
C ILE A 127 -7.73 17.09 1.27
N ARG A 128 -6.58 17.61 0.80
CA ARG A 128 -6.24 17.63 -0.62
C ARG A 128 -6.09 16.22 -1.19
N ALA A 129 -5.46 15.30 -0.48
CA ALA A 129 -5.30 13.92 -0.94
C ALA A 129 -6.65 13.22 -1.09
N PHE A 130 -7.59 13.42 -0.15
CA PHE A 130 -8.95 12.89 -0.29
C PHE A 130 -9.62 13.38 -1.59
N LEU A 131 -9.56 14.70 -1.83
CA LEU A 131 -10.11 15.31 -3.04
C LEU A 131 -9.41 14.78 -4.30
N LEU A 132 -8.09 14.64 -4.27
CA LEU A 132 -7.32 14.12 -5.42
C LEU A 132 -7.68 12.66 -5.72
N LEU A 133 -7.77 11.79 -4.71
CA LEU A 133 -8.10 10.37 -4.90
C LEU A 133 -9.47 10.22 -5.56
N ILE A 134 -10.52 10.86 -5.02
CA ILE A 134 -11.87 10.84 -5.63
C ILE A 134 -11.88 11.51 -7.01
N GLY A 135 -11.29 12.69 -7.13
CA GLY A 135 -11.32 13.48 -8.36
C GLY A 135 -10.62 12.78 -9.51
N ILE A 136 -9.46 12.17 -9.27
CA ILE A 136 -8.71 11.38 -10.26
C ILE A 136 -9.47 10.11 -10.60
N GLN A 137 -9.99 9.37 -9.61
CA GLN A 137 -10.72 8.13 -9.84
C GLN A 137 -11.98 8.35 -10.69
N THR A 138 -12.78 9.35 -10.34
CA THR A 138 -14.00 9.68 -11.09
C THR A 138 -13.69 10.21 -12.49
N ALA A 139 -12.61 10.99 -12.66
CA ALA A 139 -12.15 11.41 -13.98
C ALA A 139 -11.72 10.21 -14.84
N ASP A 140 -10.92 9.30 -14.28
CA ASP A 140 -10.45 8.10 -14.98
C ASP A 140 -11.62 7.23 -15.46
N VAL A 141 -12.60 6.99 -14.59
CA VAL A 141 -13.78 6.19 -14.92
C VAL A 141 -14.62 6.85 -16.01
N LEU A 142 -14.78 8.18 -15.99
CA LEU A 142 -15.49 8.91 -17.05
C LEU A 142 -14.77 8.82 -18.40
N ILE A 143 -13.44 9.01 -18.40
CA ILE A 143 -12.64 8.99 -19.64
C ILE A 143 -12.62 7.60 -20.27
N SER A 144 -12.60 6.56 -19.43
CA SER A 144 -12.60 5.17 -19.86
C SER A 144 -13.99 4.56 -20.06
N ASP A 145 -15.07 5.31 -19.90
CA ASP A 145 -16.47 4.87 -20.07
C ASP A 145 -16.88 3.67 -19.19
N ARG A 146 -16.43 3.65 -17.92
CA ARG A 146 -16.76 2.60 -16.93
C ARG A 146 -17.80 3.04 -15.89
N THR A 147 -18.61 4.06 -16.19
CA THR A 147 -19.51 4.68 -15.20
C THR A 147 -20.60 3.75 -14.70
N THR A 148 -21.03 2.80 -15.53
CA THR A 148 -22.08 1.81 -15.21
C THR A 148 -21.67 0.83 -14.11
N ASP A 149 -20.37 0.68 -13.86
CA ASP A 149 -19.83 -0.25 -12.87
C ASP A 149 -19.94 0.31 -11.44
N PHE A 150 -20.37 1.57 -11.29
CA PHE A 150 -20.37 2.29 -10.02
C PHE A 150 -21.75 2.84 -9.65
N ALA A 151 -22.12 2.67 -8.38
CA ALA A 151 -23.38 3.16 -7.82
C ALA A 151 -23.58 4.69 -7.95
N LEU A 152 -22.50 5.46 -8.08
CA LEU A 152 -22.53 6.92 -8.21
C LEU A 152 -22.17 7.41 -9.62
N GLY A 153 -22.19 6.53 -10.63
CA GLY A 153 -21.73 6.81 -12.00
C GLY A 153 -22.28 8.10 -12.60
N ASP A 154 -23.60 8.33 -12.48
CA ASP A 154 -24.28 9.53 -13.00
C ASP A 154 -23.75 10.84 -12.40
N SER A 155 -23.19 10.78 -11.19
CA SER A 155 -22.68 11.95 -10.48
C SER A 155 -21.18 12.16 -10.65
N PHE A 156 -20.47 11.28 -11.37
CA PHE A 156 -19.01 11.33 -11.47
C PHE A 156 -18.50 12.60 -12.14
N LEU A 157 -19.21 13.14 -13.14
CA LEU A 157 -18.79 14.39 -13.79
C LEU A 157 -18.74 15.54 -12.77
N LEU A 158 -19.79 15.66 -11.95
CA LEU A 158 -19.88 16.68 -10.92
C LEU A 158 -18.86 16.44 -9.81
N LEU A 159 -18.73 15.20 -9.33
CA LEU A 159 -17.75 14.85 -8.30
C LEU A 159 -16.32 15.15 -8.78
N SER A 160 -15.97 14.75 -10.00
CA SER A 160 -14.66 14.98 -10.58
C SER A 160 -14.35 16.48 -10.65
N TYR A 161 -15.28 17.27 -11.19
CA TYR A 161 -15.12 18.73 -11.27
C TYR A 161 -14.89 19.36 -9.90
N ILE A 162 -15.78 19.10 -8.93
CA ILE A 162 -15.69 19.69 -7.59
C ILE A 162 -14.39 19.27 -6.90
N CYS A 163 -14.08 17.98 -6.92
CA CYS A 163 -12.91 17.44 -6.24
C CYS A 163 -11.61 17.99 -6.82
N LEU A 164 -11.45 17.98 -8.15
CA LEU A 164 -10.24 18.48 -8.80
C LEU A 164 -10.12 20.01 -8.67
N ALA A 165 -11.22 20.76 -8.77
CA ALA A 165 -11.20 22.21 -8.60
C ALA A 165 -10.82 22.60 -7.16
N LEU A 166 -11.45 21.98 -6.15
CA LEU A 166 -11.11 22.21 -4.75
C LEU A 166 -9.69 21.76 -4.44
N ALA A 167 -9.27 20.59 -4.93
CA ALA A 167 -7.90 20.13 -4.78
C ALA A 167 -6.93 21.14 -5.37
N PHE A 168 -7.20 21.72 -6.53
CA PHE A 168 -6.34 22.71 -7.17
C PHE A 168 -6.16 23.98 -6.33
N ILE A 169 -7.27 24.51 -5.78
CA ILE A 169 -7.29 25.73 -4.96
C ILE A 169 -6.63 25.52 -3.59
N LEU A 170 -6.75 24.31 -3.02
CA LEU A 170 -6.33 24.01 -1.66
C LEU A 170 -4.81 23.90 -1.54
N VAL A 171 -4.15 25.02 -1.27
CA VAL A 171 -2.70 25.14 -1.00
C VAL A 171 -2.51 25.83 0.34
N ASP A 172 -1.62 25.30 1.18
CA ASP A 172 -1.37 25.84 2.51
C ASP A 172 -0.83 27.27 2.42
N ARG A 173 -1.56 28.21 3.03
CA ARG A 173 -1.16 29.63 3.08
C ARG A 173 0.11 29.84 3.88
N LYS A 174 0.42 28.95 4.83
CA LYS A 174 1.56 29.06 5.75
C LYS A 174 2.83 28.37 5.24
N ALA A 175 2.76 27.67 4.10
CA ALA A 175 3.92 27.07 3.46
C ALA A 175 4.73 28.14 2.70
N VAL A 176 6.05 27.95 2.63
CA VAL A 176 6.94 28.83 1.87
C VAL A 176 7.06 28.29 0.45
N ILE A 177 6.67 29.10 -0.54
CA ILE A 177 6.62 28.70 -1.95
C ILE A 177 7.32 29.78 -2.78
N SER A 178 8.41 29.43 -3.44
CA SER A 178 9.20 30.41 -4.23
C SER A 178 8.39 30.96 -5.41
N ASN A 179 7.66 30.10 -6.12
CA ASN A 179 6.79 30.50 -7.23
C ASN A 179 5.45 29.74 -7.20
N LYS A 180 4.40 30.42 -6.72
CA LYS A 180 3.06 29.86 -6.57
C LYS A 180 2.45 29.40 -7.90
N GLY A 181 2.61 30.21 -8.96
CA GLY A 181 2.06 29.87 -10.28
C GLY A 181 2.69 28.59 -10.85
N GLN A 182 4.00 28.45 -10.73
CA GLN A 182 4.70 27.23 -11.15
C GLN A 182 4.32 26.03 -10.28
N TYR A 183 4.14 26.19 -8.96
CA TYR A 183 3.76 25.09 -8.06
C TYR A 183 2.36 24.57 -8.39
N ILE A 184 1.42 25.46 -8.62
CA ILE A 184 0.04 25.11 -9.00
C ILE A 184 -0.01 24.43 -10.38
N ARG A 185 0.69 24.98 -11.39
CA ARG A 185 0.77 24.38 -12.74
C ARG A 185 1.41 22.98 -12.71
N LYS A 186 2.43 22.78 -11.88
CA LYS A 186 2.99 21.43 -11.64
C LYS A 186 1.96 20.48 -11.07
N GLY A 187 1.16 20.93 -10.10
CA GLY A 187 0.10 20.11 -9.52
C GLY A 187 -0.93 19.66 -10.57
N LEU A 188 -1.31 20.56 -11.49
CA LEU A 188 -2.20 20.21 -12.61
C LEU A 188 -1.54 19.20 -13.56
N PHE A 189 -0.28 19.43 -13.94
CA PHE A 189 0.47 18.49 -14.78
C PHE A 189 0.57 17.10 -14.14
N GLU A 190 0.80 17.03 -12.83
CA GLU A 190 0.84 15.78 -12.07
C GLU A 190 -0.52 15.06 -12.07
N VAL A 191 -1.64 15.77 -11.92
CA VAL A 191 -2.99 15.17 -12.04
C VAL A 191 -3.19 14.57 -13.43
N VAL A 192 -2.91 15.35 -14.48
CA VAL A 192 -3.05 14.89 -15.87
C VAL A 192 -2.15 13.69 -16.14
N ALA A 193 -0.90 13.73 -15.67
CA ALA A 193 0.04 12.63 -15.83
C ALA A 193 -0.44 11.35 -15.14
N ILE A 194 -0.99 11.43 -13.93
CA ILE A 194 -1.56 10.27 -13.22
C ILE A 194 -2.74 9.68 -14.02
N ILE A 195 -3.66 10.52 -14.49
CA ILE A 195 -4.81 10.08 -15.31
C ILE A 195 -4.32 9.40 -16.60
N VAL A 196 -3.32 9.98 -17.28
CA VAL A 196 -2.72 9.39 -18.49
C VAL A 196 -2.10 8.03 -18.17
N VAL A 197 -1.38 7.89 -17.04
CA VAL A 197 -0.81 6.61 -16.61
C VAL A 197 -1.91 5.58 -16.37
N LEU A 198 -3.00 5.93 -15.69
CA LEU A 198 -4.14 5.04 -15.44
C LEU A 198 -4.81 4.57 -16.74
N ASN A 199 -5.13 5.50 -17.64
CA ASN A 199 -5.80 5.15 -18.90
C ASN A 199 -4.89 4.33 -19.82
N THR A 200 -3.60 4.68 -19.87
CA THR A 200 -2.60 3.91 -20.64
C THR A 200 -2.39 2.52 -20.05
N SER A 201 -2.32 2.40 -18.72
CA SER A 201 -2.16 1.10 -18.07
C SER A 201 -3.37 0.20 -18.25
N LEU A 202 -4.58 0.76 -18.22
CA LEU A 202 -5.81 0.03 -18.51
C LEU A 202 -5.83 -0.43 -19.97
N TRP A 203 -5.51 0.46 -20.91
CA TRP A 203 -5.44 0.11 -22.32
C TRP A 203 -4.44 -1.03 -22.56
N LEU A 204 -3.26 -0.97 -21.95
CA LEU A 204 -2.27 -2.05 -22.03
C LEU A 204 -2.79 -3.36 -21.44
N SER A 205 -3.45 -3.30 -20.29
CA SER A 205 -4.10 -4.47 -19.67
C SER A 205 -5.12 -5.12 -20.61
N ASN A 206 -6.01 -4.31 -21.19
CA ASN A 206 -7.03 -4.79 -22.12
C ASN A 206 -6.44 -5.39 -23.40
N VAL A 207 -5.35 -4.82 -23.94
CA VAL A 207 -4.66 -5.33 -25.14
C VAL A 207 -4.02 -6.70 -24.87
N VAL A 208 -3.42 -6.87 -23.70
CA VAL A 208 -2.68 -8.09 -23.34
C VAL A 208 -3.62 -9.17 -22.77
N SER A 209 -4.83 -8.81 -22.32
CA SER A 209 -5.79 -9.74 -21.69
C SER A 209 -6.13 -10.97 -22.54
N SER A 210 -6.06 -10.86 -23.86
CA SER A 210 -6.26 -12.00 -24.78
C SER A 210 -5.16 -13.05 -24.75
N VAL A 211 -3.97 -12.69 -24.25
CA VAL A 211 -2.80 -13.58 -24.10
C VAL A 211 -2.59 -13.96 -22.64
N ILE A 212 -2.75 -13.00 -21.74
CA ILE A 212 -2.62 -13.18 -20.30
C ILE A 212 -3.38 -12.11 -19.52
N GLY A 213 -4.20 -12.51 -18.55
CA GLY A 213 -5.01 -11.64 -17.69
C GLY A 213 -4.21 -10.83 -16.66
N LEU A 214 -3.28 -9.97 -17.11
CA LEU A 214 -2.51 -9.09 -16.22
C LEU A 214 -3.34 -7.84 -15.81
N PRO A 215 -3.43 -7.53 -14.50
CA PRO A 215 -4.22 -6.40 -14.00
C PRO A 215 -3.66 -5.03 -14.40
N GLN A 216 -4.50 -3.99 -14.37
CA GLN A 216 -4.14 -2.60 -14.69
C GLN A 216 -3.00 -2.09 -13.81
N ILE A 217 -3.04 -2.41 -12.50
CA ILE A 217 -2.02 -1.93 -11.56
C ILE A 217 -0.59 -2.32 -11.98
N PHE A 218 -0.43 -3.49 -12.61
CA PHE A 218 0.87 -3.96 -13.06
C PHE A 218 1.50 -2.96 -14.04
N PHE A 219 0.78 -2.59 -15.09
CA PHE A 219 1.24 -1.63 -16.08
C PHE A 219 1.39 -0.23 -15.48
N ALA A 220 0.49 0.18 -14.57
CA ALA A 220 0.55 1.48 -13.93
C ALA A 220 1.86 1.67 -13.14
N MET A 221 2.28 0.65 -12.38
CA MET A 221 3.51 0.67 -11.61
C MET A 221 4.76 0.69 -12.51
N ILE A 222 4.78 -0.08 -13.62
CA ILE A 222 5.89 -0.06 -14.60
C ILE A 222 6.02 1.32 -15.23
N LEU A 223 4.91 1.85 -15.75
CA LEU A 223 4.89 3.15 -16.42
C LEU A 223 5.31 4.26 -15.44
N SER A 224 4.76 4.27 -14.24
CA SER A 224 5.08 5.27 -13.24
C SER A 224 6.55 5.23 -12.80
N SER A 225 7.08 4.04 -12.51
CA SER A 225 8.50 3.86 -12.17
C SER A 225 9.41 4.28 -13.33
N GLY A 226 9.08 3.90 -14.56
CA GLY A 226 9.80 4.28 -15.77
C GLY A 226 9.81 5.80 -15.98
N LEU A 227 8.67 6.46 -15.83
CA LEU A 227 8.55 7.92 -15.90
C LEU A 227 9.41 8.61 -14.83
N GLY A 228 9.39 8.10 -13.60
CA GLY A 228 10.26 8.56 -12.52
C GLY A 228 11.74 8.45 -12.88
N ALA A 229 12.14 7.30 -13.43
CA ALA A 229 13.53 7.06 -13.82
C ALA A 229 13.99 7.95 -15.00
N VAL A 230 13.08 8.32 -15.91
CA VAL A 230 13.35 9.26 -17.01
C VAL A 230 13.39 10.72 -16.53
N LEU A 231 12.64 11.05 -15.47
CA LEU A 231 12.51 12.40 -14.93
C LEU A 231 13.12 12.57 -13.51
N PRO A 232 14.40 12.23 -13.28
CA PRO A 232 15.01 12.26 -11.93
C PRO A 232 15.12 13.68 -11.34
N LYS A 233 15.03 14.71 -12.18
CA LYS A 233 15.08 16.13 -11.80
C LYS A 233 13.71 16.74 -11.54
N TRP A 234 12.62 16.00 -11.76
CA TRP A 234 11.28 16.53 -11.52
C TRP A 234 11.07 16.75 -10.03
N LYS A 235 10.93 18.02 -9.63
CA LYS A 235 10.56 18.41 -8.26
C LYS A 235 9.05 18.38 -8.09
N HIS A 236 8.58 17.68 -7.07
CA HIS A 236 7.16 17.45 -6.78
C HIS A 236 6.37 18.75 -6.58
N GLY A 237 5.21 18.79 -7.21
CA GLY A 237 4.16 19.76 -6.99
C GLY A 237 3.23 19.36 -5.84
N PRO A 238 2.14 20.12 -5.64
CA PRO A 238 1.23 19.91 -4.53
C PRO A 238 0.43 18.60 -4.64
N THR A 239 0.29 18.04 -5.84
CA THR A 239 -0.44 16.79 -6.06
C THR A 239 0.38 15.61 -5.56
N MET A 240 1.62 15.49 -6.02
CA MET A 240 2.53 14.43 -5.57
C MET A 240 2.81 14.54 -4.07
N ASN A 241 3.08 15.74 -3.56
CA ASN A 241 3.34 15.93 -2.13
C ASN A 241 2.15 15.49 -1.24
N ALA A 242 0.91 15.80 -1.64
CA ALA A 242 -0.28 15.40 -0.89
C ALA A 242 -0.49 13.88 -0.95
N LEU A 243 -0.36 13.27 -2.14
CA LEU A 243 -0.55 11.82 -2.32
C LEU A 243 0.52 11.00 -1.60
N LEU A 244 1.79 11.42 -1.63
CA LEU A 244 2.88 10.75 -0.92
C LEU A 244 2.71 10.79 0.60
N PHE A 245 2.16 11.89 1.12
CA PHE A 245 1.94 12.07 2.55
C PHE A 245 0.68 11.36 3.06
N ALA A 246 -0.48 11.61 2.43
CA ALA A 246 -1.78 11.19 2.94
C ALA A 246 -2.55 10.20 2.04
N GLY A 247 -2.06 9.93 0.82
CA GLY A 247 -2.74 9.04 -0.13
C GLY A 247 -2.93 7.63 0.43
N ILE A 248 -1.83 6.96 0.80
CA ILE A 248 -1.89 5.61 1.41
C ILE A 248 -2.69 5.62 2.72
N PRO A 249 -2.45 6.53 3.70
CA PRO A 249 -3.28 6.60 4.90
C PRO A 249 -4.79 6.68 4.65
N LEU A 250 -5.23 7.48 3.67
CA LEU A 250 -6.65 7.61 3.33
C LEU A 250 -7.23 6.38 2.65
N VAL A 251 -6.49 5.80 1.68
CA VAL A 251 -6.87 4.54 1.03
C VAL A 251 -7.05 3.44 2.07
N LEU A 252 -6.11 3.32 3.01
CA LEU A 252 -6.17 2.35 4.10
C LEU A 252 -7.32 2.64 5.06
N ALA A 253 -7.57 3.91 5.41
CA ALA A 253 -8.71 4.28 6.25
C ALA A 253 -10.04 3.84 5.64
N GLY A 254 -10.27 4.10 4.34
CA GLY A 254 -11.45 3.61 3.63
C GLY A 254 -11.52 2.09 3.58
N SER A 255 -10.41 1.43 3.26
CA SER A 255 -10.31 -0.03 3.19
C SER A 255 -10.60 -0.71 4.52
N PHE A 256 -10.11 -0.19 5.65
CA PHE A 256 -10.38 -0.78 6.97
C PHE A 256 -11.79 -0.51 7.46
N LEU A 257 -12.37 0.64 7.11
CA LEU A 257 -13.75 0.94 7.46
C LEU A 257 -14.70 -0.05 6.73
N VAL A 258 -14.48 -0.30 5.43
CA VAL A 258 -15.19 -1.34 4.68
C VAL A 258 -14.85 -2.75 5.19
N GLY A 259 -13.57 -3.07 5.41
CA GLY A 259 -13.15 -4.39 5.88
C GLY A 259 -13.71 -4.73 7.27
N GLY A 260 -13.76 -3.75 8.19
CA GLY A 260 -14.36 -3.89 9.51
C GLY A 260 -15.85 -4.20 9.47
N SER A 261 -16.58 -3.68 8.47
CA SER A 261 -18.01 -3.96 8.31
C SER A 261 -18.32 -5.42 7.99
N HIS A 262 -17.40 -6.12 7.31
CA HIS A 262 -17.52 -7.54 7.01
C HIS A 262 -17.05 -8.45 8.15
N MET A 263 -16.55 -7.88 9.26
CA MET A 263 -15.84 -8.65 10.27
C MET A 263 -16.68 -9.77 10.89
N VAL A 264 -17.97 -9.55 11.11
CA VAL A 264 -18.87 -10.53 11.73
C VAL A 264 -19.36 -11.57 10.71
N GLU A 265 -19.76 -11.14 9.52
CA GLU A 265 -20.30 -12.02 8.46
C GLU A 265 -19.26 -13.02 7.97
N ALA A 266 -18.02 -12.57 7.81
CA ALA A 266 -16.99 -13.35 7.15
C ALA A 266 -16.53 -14.59 7.96
N PHE A 267 -16.64 -14.56 9.30
CA PHE A 267 -16.41 -15.78 10.11
C PHE A 267 -17.46 -16.88 9.88
N GLY A 268 -18.60 -16.54 9.28
CA GLY A 268 -19.65 -17.49 8.90
C GLY A 268 -19.48 -18.12 7.53
N ILE A 269 -18.54 -17.64 6.69
CA ILE A 269 -18.36 -18.13 5.32
C ILE A 269 -17.52 -19.42 5.32
N PRO A 270 -18.06 -20.56 4.82
CA PRO A 270 -17.32 -21.82 4.75
C PRO A 270 -16.01 -21.68 3.97
N GLY A 271 -14.93 -22.26 4.51
CA GLY A 271 -13.59 -22.20 3.91
C GLY A 271 -12.80 -20.94 4.27
N LEU A 272 -13.44 -19.82 4.61
CA LEU A 272 -12.75 -18.57 4.94
C LEU A 272 -11.99 -18.62 6.27
N GLN A 273 -12.36 -19.54 7.17
CA GLN A 273 -11.61 -19.77 8.41
C GLN A 273 -10.15 -20.15 8.12
N SER A 274 -9.91 -21.05 7.18
CA SER A 274 -8.55 -21.43 6.77
C SER A 274 -7.79 -20.23 6.18
N VAL A 275 -8.50 -19.38 5.45
CA VAL A 275 -7.96 -18.15 4.86
C VAL A 275 -7.50 -17.17 5.94
N ILE A 276 -8.34 -16.95 6.96
CA ILE A 276 -8.07 -16.05 8.07
C ILE A 276 -6.92 -16.57 8.94
N VAL A 277 -6.93 -17.87 9.28
CA VAL A 277 -5.91 -18.49 10.14
C VAL A 277 -4.54 -18.44 9.46
N TYR A 278 -4.46 -18.80 8.17
CA TYR A 278 -3.21 -18.64 7.41
C TYR A 278 -2.86 -17.17 7.25
N GLY A 279 -3.80 -16.29 6.89
CA GLY A 279 -3.54 -14.86 6.73
C GLY A 279 -2.85 -14.28 7.96
N PHE A 280 -3.44 -14.47 9.14
CA PHE A 280 -2.87 -14.01 10.40
C PHE A 280 -1.51 -14.63 10.71
N SER A 281 -1.40 -15.96 10.63
CA SER A 281 -0.16 -16.67 10.98
C SER A 281 0.96 -16.42 9.99
N GLY A 282 0.63 -16.40 8.70
CA GLY A 282 1.50 -16.08 7.58
C GLY A 282 2.07 -14.68 7.70
N GLN A 283 1.26 -13.71 8.10
CA GLN A 283 1.76 -12.36 8.33
C GLN A 283 2.76 -12.27 9.46
N ILE A 284 2.50 -12.95 10.58
CA ILE A 284 3.48 -13.04 11.66
C ILE A 284 4.76 -13.72 11.13
N PHE A 285 4.63 -14.83 10.41
CA PHE A 285 5.77 -15.57 9.88
C PHE A 285 6.60 -14.77 8.87
N TRP A 286 6.00 -14.24 7.81
CA TRP A 286 6.70 -13.57 6.73
C TRP A 286 7.30 -12.22 7.17
N MET A 287 6.61 -11.50 8.06
CA MET A 287 7.15 -10.27 8.67
C MET A 287 8.29 -10.58 9.63
N PHE A 288 8.02 -11.34 10.69
CA PHE A 288 9.00 -11.54 11.77
C PHE A 288 10.09 -12.54 11.39
N GLY A 289 9.82 -13.49 10.50
CA GLY A 289 10.83 -14.33 9.87
C GLY A 289 11.81 -13.51 9.02
N GLY A 290 11.30 -12.57 8.22
CA GLY A 290 12.15 -11.65 7.44
C GLY A 290 13.00 -10.76 8.35
N LEU A 291 12.41 -10.21 9.41
CA LEU A 291 13.13 -9.45 10.44
C LEU A 291 14.19 -10.31 11.14
N ALA A 292 13.86 -11.54 11.52
CA ALA A 292 14.79 -12.46 12.16
C ALA A 292 15.99 -12.74 11.26
N LEU A 293 15.78 -12.97 9.96
CA LEU A 293 16.87 -13.14 9.00
C LEU A 293 17.76 -11.91 8.91
N LEU A 294 17.19 -10.71 8.77
CA LEU A 294 17.96 -9.46 8.70
C LEU A 294 18.76 -9.21 9.98
N ILE A 295 18.17 -9.44 11.14
CA ILE A 295 18.79 -9.20 12.46
C ILE A 295 19.90 -10.23 12.73
N PHE A 296 19.57 -11.52 12.70
CA PHE A 296 20.49 -12.55 13.18
C PHE A 296 21.49 -12.99 12.12
N VAL A 297 21.04 -13.16 10.88
CA VAL A 297 21.90 -13.63 9.77
C VAL A 297 22.57 -12.44 9.09
N GLY A 298 21.79 -11.42 8.72
CA GLY A 298 22.25 -10.20 8.06
C GLY A 298 22.98 -9.22 8.97
N LYS A 299 22.94 -9.42 10.31
CA LYS A 299 23.54 -8.53 11.32
C LYS A 299 23.10 -7.07 11.18
N SER A 300 21.87 -6.84 10.72
CA SER A 300 21.31 -5.52 10.42
C SER A 300 20.12 -5.19 11.33
N ASN A 301 20.38 -4.95 12.62
CA ASN A 301 19.35 -4.65 13.62
C ASN A 301 19.14 -3.13 13.80
N HIS A 302 18.77 -2.41 12.74
CA HIS A 302 18.46 -0.98 12.83
C HIS A 302 17.23 -0.62 11.99
N ILE A 303 16.31 0.21 12.51
CA ILE A 303 15.04 0.57 11.85
C ILE A 303 15.22 1.14 10.43
N ARG A 304 16.30 1.91 10.21
CA ARG A 304 16.69 2.47 8.90
C ARG A 304 16.91 1.42 7.81
N ASN A 305 17.15 0.16 8.20
CA ASN A 305 17.31 -0.99 7.31
C ASN A 305 16.10 -1.92 7.39
N LEU A 306 15.63 -2.20 8.60
CA LEU A 306 14.51 -3.12 8.84
C LEU A 306 13.21 -2.62 8.21
N ALA A 307 12.83 -1.35 8.43
CA ALA A 307 11.56 -0.84 7.91
C ALA A 307 11.54 -0.82 6.38
N PRO A 308 12.54 -0.25 5.66
CA PRO A 308 12.57 -0.29 4.21
C PRO A 308 12.72 -1.71 3.65
N GLY A 309 13.52 -2.56 4.29
CA GLY A 309 13.74 -3.94 3.86
C GLY A 309 12.47 -4.79 3.91
N LEU A 310 11.61 -4.59 4.91
CA LEU A 310 10.32 -5.29 5.01
C LEU A 310 9.22 -4.59 4.18
N ALA A 311 9.26 -3.26 4.07
CA ALA A 311 8.38 -2.53 3.15
C ALA A 311 8.56 -3.03 1.71
N GLY A 312 9.80 -3.22 1.26
CA GLY A 312 10.10 -3.83 -0.04
C GLY A 312 9.90 -5.34 -0.09
N GLY A 313 10.49 -6.07 0.85
CA GLY A 313 10.52 -7.53 0.85
C GLY A 313 9.18 -8.23 0.99
N LEU A 314 8.14 -7.51 1.37
CA LEU A 314 6.77 -8.01 1.39
C LEU A 314 5.83 -7.12 0.56
N SER A 315 6.35 -6.07 -0.09
CA SER A 315 5.54 -4.95 -0.59
C SER A 315 4.49 -4.51 0.44
N HIS A 316 4.92 -4.46 1.71
CA HIS A 316 4.02 -4.42 2.84
C HIS A 316 3.42 -3.02 3.00
N SER A 317 2.11 -2.98 2.88
CA SER A 317 1.32 -1.76 2.80
C SER A 317 1.46 -0.81 3.99
N GLY A 318 1.37 -1.35 5.21
CA GLY A 318 1.52 -0.55 6.43
C GLY A 318 2.91 0.08 6.56
N LEU A 319 3.98 -0.72 6.50
CA LEU A 319 5.35 -0.23 6.55
C LEU A 319 5.71 0.71 5.39
N THR A 320 5.17 0.48 4.20
CA THR A 320 5.32 1.40 3.07
C THR A 320 4.76 2.76 3.43
N GLY A 321 3.50 2.83 3.86
CA GLY A 321 2.87 4.08 4.26
C GLY A 321 3.59 4.78 5.41
N ALA A 322 4.03 4.03 6.43
CA ALA A 322 4.75 4.60 7.57
C ALA A 322 6.14 5.14 7.16
N CYS A 323 6.85 4.45 6.26
CA CYS A 323 8.12 4.95 5.73
C CYS A 323 7.90 6.21 4.88
N THR A 324 6.95 6.21 3.94
CA THR A 324 6.71 7.36 3.04
C THR A 324 6.15 8.57 3.79
N ALA A 325 5.36 8.35 4.85
CA ALA A 325 4.90 9.41 5.76
C ALA A 325 6.03 9.98 6.64
N GLY A 326 7.19 9.32 6.69
CA GLY A 326 8.36 9.76 7.45
C GLY A 326 8.39 9.31 8.91
N ASP A 327 7.51 8.41 9.33
CA ASP A 327 7.33 8.00 10.74
C ASP A 327 8.61 7.35 11.32
N PHE A 328 9.43 6.70 10.48
CA PHE A 328 10.68 6.06 10.88
C PHE A 328 11.95 6.86 10.53
N GLY A 329 11.79 8.15 10.23
CA GLY A 329 12.89 9.07 9.92
C GLY A 329 13.29 9.11 8.44
N ARG A 330 14.11 10.12 8.11
CA ARG A 330 14.44 10.49 6.72
C ARG A 330 15.12 9.37 5.93
N THR A 331 16.05 8.63 6.54
CA THR A 331 16.76 7.54 5.87
C THR A 331 15.82 6.38 5.50
N ALA A 332 14.84 6.06 6.35
CA ALA A 332 13.85 5.04 6.03
C ALA A 332 12.92 5.52 4.91
N ALA A 333 12.50 6.78 4.98
CA ALA A 333 11.65 7.43 3.97
C ALA A 333 12.32 7.50 2.59
N SER A 334 13.64 7.75 2.51
CA SER A 334 14.37 7.78 1.24
C SER A 334 14.63 6.37 0.68
N ARG A 335 14.87 5.38 1.55
CA ARG A 335 15.15 4.00 1.13
C ARG A 335 13.90 3.23 0.70
N ALA A 336 12.75 3.44 1.34
CA ALA A 336 11.55 2.65 1.09
C ALA A 336 11.05 2.68 -0.37
N PRO A 337 10.99 3.84 -1.06
CA PRO A 337 10.62 3.89 -2.48
C PRO A 337 11.52 3.01 -3.37
N ILE A 338 12.83 2.96 -3.10
CA ILE A 338 13.78 2.09 -3.82
C ILE A 338 13.45 0.62 -3.55
N MET A 339 13.24 0.27 -2.27
CA MET A 339 12.98 -1.10 -1.83
C MET A 339 11.67 -1.66 -2.37
N ILE A 340 10.68 -0.82 -2.68
CA ILE A 340 9.41 -1.26 -3.25
C ILE A 340 9.50 -1.40 -4.78
N ASN A 341 10.28 -0.56 -5.45
CA ASN A 341 10.38 -0.57 -6.91
C ASN A 341 11.24 -1.73 -7.46
N ILE A 342 12.32 -2.12 -6.78
CA ILE A 342 13.20 -3.19 -7.27
C ILE A 342 12.52 -4.56 -7.30
N PRO A 343 11.84 -5.00 -6.23
CA PRO A 343 11.04 -6.22 -6.28
C PRO A 343 9.93 -6.14 -7.33
N PHE A 344 9.44 -4.94 -7.62
CA PHE A 344 8.44 -4.72 -8.65
C PHE A 344 8.87 -5.13 -10.06
N ALA A 345 10.14 -4.93 -10.42
CA ALA A 345 10.67 -5.52 -11.66
C ALA A 345 10.56 -7.06 -11.66
N GLY A 346 10.71 -7.70 -10.49
CA GLY A 346 10.47 -9.12 -10.30
C GLY A 346 9.00 -9.53 -10.46
N HIS A 347 8.04 -8.62 -10.25
CA HIS A 347 6.62 -8.94 -10.37
C HIS A 347 6.17 -9.19 -11.81
N ILE A 348 6.97 -8.79 -12.81
CA ILE A 348 6.77 -9.21 -14.21
C ILE A 348 6.68 -10.74 -14.27
N PHE A 349 7.56 -11.44 -13.56
CA PHE A 349 7.52 -12.90 -13.51
C PHE A 349 6.45 -13.41 -12.55
N VAL A 350 6.29 -12.75 -11.40
CA VAL A 350 5.32 -13.16 -10.36
C VAL A 350 3.88 -13.14 -10.89
N PHE A 351 3.41 -11.98 -11.38
CA PHE A 351 2.04 -11.85 -11.84
C PHE A 351 1.78 -12.59 -13.14
N THR A 352 2.77 -12.73 -14.02
CA THR A 352 2.60 -13.55 -15.24
C THR A 352 2.32 -15.01 -14.86
N ILE A 353 3.06 -15.58 -13.91
CA ILE A 353 2.81 -16.97 -13.50
C ILE A 353 1.50 -17.09 -12.73
N LEU A 354 1.18 -16.13 -11.87
CA LEU A 354 -0.07 -16.15 -11.10
C LEU A 354 -1.30 -15.95 -11.98
N ALA A 355 -1.27 -15.05 -12.97
CA ALA A 355 -2.34 -14.86 -13.93
C ALA A 355 -2.55 -16.11 -14.79
N ALA A 356 -1.47 -16.70 -15.31
CA ALA A 356 -1.55 -17.97 -16.04
C ALA A 356 -2.04 -19.13 -15.16
N SER A 357 -1.72 -19.11 -13.86
CA SER A 357 -2.25 -20.07 -12.89
C SER A 357 -3.75 -19.85 -12.63
N ALA A 358 -4.19 -18.59 -12.54
CA ALA A 358 -5.59 -18.21 -12.35
C ALA A 358 -6.47 -18.67 -13.50
N GLU A 359 -6.03 -18.46 -14.75
CA GLU A 359 -6.73 -18.94 -15.95
C GLU A 359 -6.87 -20.47 -15.98
N ARG A 360 -5.91 -21.20 -15.39
CA ARG A 360 -5.93 -22.67 -15.30
C ARG A 360 -6.64 -23.20 -14.05
N GLY A 361 -7.10 -22.32 -13.15
CA GLY A 361 -7.69 -22.69 -11.86
C GLY A 361 -6.75 -23.43 -10.91
N SER A 362 -5.45 -23.51 -11.19
CA SER A 362 -4.48 -24.28 -10.40
C SER A 362 -3.08 -23.65 -10.47
N LEU A 363 -2.33 -23.74 -9.38
CA LEU A 363 -0.99 -23.18 -9.31
C LEU A 363 -0.03 -23.95 -10.23
N MET A 364 0.72 -23.22 -11.06
CA MET A 364 1.73 -23.81 -11.93
C MET A 364 3.03 -24.14 -11.16
N VAL A 365 2.99 -25.17 -10.30
CA VAL A 365 4.07 -25.54 -9.36
C VAL A 365 5.44 -25.71 -10.04
N GLY A 366 5.47 -26.23 -11.27
CA GLY A 366 6.70 -26.39 -12.05
C GLY A 366 7.45 -25.07 -12.29
N TRP A 367 6.76 -23.94 -12.30
CA TRP A 367 7.34 -22.60 -12.44
C TRP A 367 7.57 -21.91 -11.09
N THR A 368 6.83 -22.28 -10.05
CA THR A 368 7.02 -21.69 -8.70
C THR A 368 8.29 -22.20 -8.03
N LEU A 369 8.64 -23.48 -8.19
CA LEU A 369 9.84 -24.06 -7.58
C LEU A 369 11.16 -23.41 -8.04
N PRO A 370 11.43 -23.21 -9.36
CA PRO A 370 12.61 -22.48 -9.81
C PRO A 370 12.68 -21.05 -9.26
N LEU A 371 11.53 -20.37 -9.15
CA LEU A 371 11.49 -19.02 -8.59
C LEU A 371 11.75 -19.00 -7.09
N LEU A 372 11.24 -19.98 -6.34
CA LEU A 372 11.59 -20.14 -4.92
C LEU A 372 13.10 -20.34 -4.72
N LEU A 373 13.75 -21.13 -5.58
CA LEU A 373 15.20 -21.30 -5.57
C LEU A 373 15.94 -19.99 -5.89
N ALA A 374 15.47 -19.25 -6.89
CA ALA A 374 16.02 -17.93 -7.22
C ALA A 374 15.86 -16.93 -6.06
N GLY A 375 14.67 -16.87 -5.45
CA GLY A 375 14.38 -16.04 -4.29
C GLY A 375 15.29 -16.37 -3.11
N THR A 376 15.44 -17.66 -2.79
CA THR A 376 16.37 -18.16 -1.76
C THR A 376 17.81 -17.73 -2.04
N THR A 377 18.24 -17.83 -3.29
CA THR A 377 19.59 -17.40 -3.71
C THR A 377 19.77 -15.90 -3.49
N PHE A 378 18.80 -15.07 -3.87
CA PHE A 378 18.85 -13.63 -3.64
C PHE A 378 18.89 -13.28 -2.15
N VAL A 379 18.06 -13.93 -1.32
CA VAL A 379 18.08 -13.74 0.14
C VAL A 379 19.44 -14.12 0.71
N PHE A 380 20.01 -15.25 0.30
CA PHE A 380 21.34 -15.66 0.74
C PHE A 380 22.42 -14.63 0.40
N LEU A 381 22.45 -14.15 -0.85
CA LEU A 381 23.39 -13.12 -1.30
C LEU A 381 23.18 -11.79 -0.58
N ALA A 382 21.92 -11.43 -0.34
CA ALA A 382 21.55 -10.23 0.40
C ALA A 382 22.08 -10.26 1.83
N LEU A 383 21.83 -11.34 2.56
CA LEU A 383 22.26 -11.51 3.94
C LEU A 383 23.78 -11.52 4.06
N LYS A 384 24.49 -12.13 3.09
CA LYS A 384 25.95 -12.07 3.00
C LYS A 384 26.45 -10.63 2.80
N SER A 385 25.82 -9.86 1.91
CA SER A 385 26.16 -8.46 1.65
C SER A 385 25.89 -7.57 2.87
N LEU A 386 24.74 -7.74 3.53
CA LEU A 386 24.35 -6.96 4.71
C LEU A 386 25.28 -7.21 5.89
N ARG A 387 25.67 -8.48 6.12
CA ARG A 387 26.63 -8.84 7.17
C ARG A 387 27.98 -8.15 6.97
N ALA A 388 28.40 -7.95 5.72
CA ALA A 388 29.66 -7.28 5.38
C ALA A 388 29.54 -5.75 5.29
N ALA A 389 28.34 -5.17 5.45
CA ALA A 389 28.12 -3.76 5.18
C ALA A 389 28.78 -2.82 6.20
N ASN A 390 28.92 -3.23 7.47
CA ASN A 390 29.56 -2.46 8.55
C ASN A 390 29.11 -0.98 8.60
N GLY A 391 27.82 -0.71 8.36
CA GLY A 391 27.23 0.63 8.34
C GLY A 391 27.42 1.44 7.05
N CYS A 392 28.07 0.88 6.02
CA CYS A 392 28.23 1.50 4.71
C CYS A 392 26.88 1.53 3.96
N GLU A 393 26.33 2.73 3.77
CA GLU A 393 25.02 2.95 3.17
C GLU A 393 24.85 2.27 1.80
N LYS A 394 25.81 2.42 0.89
CA LYS A 394 25.71 1.82 -0.45
C LYS A 394 25.59 0.29 -0.40
N THR A 395 26.34 -0.35 0.49
CA THR A 395 26.31 -1.80 0.67
C THR A 395 25.04 -2.25 1.38
N GLU A 396 24.56 -1.47 2.36
CA GLU A 396 23.26 -1.69 2.99
C GLU A 396 22.13 -1.63 1.97
N VAL A 397 22.04 -0.54 1.19
CA VAL A 397 21.00 -0.34 0.17
C VAL A 397 21.02 -1.47 -0.86
N LYS A 398 22.19 -1.82 -1.40
CA LYS A 398 22.31 -2.94 -2.36
C LYS A 398 21.90 -4.28 -1.73
N GLY A 399 22.30 -4.55 -0.49
CA GLY A 399 21.89 -5.74 0.24
C GLY A 399 20.37 -5.79 0.47
N LEU A 400 19.77 -4.67 0.86
CA LEU A 400 18.33 -4.54 1.06
C LEU A 400 17.54 -4.66 -0.25
N MET A 401 18.06 -4.20 -1.39
CA MET A 401 17.43 -4.39 -2.70
C MET A 401 17.34 -5.88 -3.05
N LEU A 402 18.45 -6.63 -2.86
CA LEU A 402 18.48 -8.08 -3.08
C LEU A 402 17.58 -8.81 -2.09
N PHE A 403 17.58 -8.39 -0.81
CA PHE A 403 16.71 -8.96 0.20
C PHE A 403 15.25 -8.74 -0.18
N SER A 404 14.89 -7.52 -0.56
CA SER A 404 13.52 -7.16 -0.91
C SER A 404 13.04 -8.01 -2.10
N LEU A 405 13.86 -8.14 -3.15
CA LEU A 405 13.51 -8.96 -4.31
C LEU A 405 13.38 -10.44 -3.92
N GLY A 406 14.37 -11.00 -3.23
CA GLY A 406 14.41 -12.42 -2.90
C GLY A 406 13.34 -12.84 -1.90
N TRP A 407 13.19 -12.08 -0.81
CA TRP A 407 12.23 -12.36 0.25
C TRP A 407 10.80 -12.27 -0.28
N GLN A 408 10.52 -11.32 -1.16
CA GLN A 408 9.18 -11.20 -1.73
C GLN A 408 8.83 -12.39 -2.64
N ILE A 409 9.77 -12.82 -3.50
CA ILE A 409 9.59 -14.02 -4.32
C ILE A 409 9.33 -15.24 -3.42
N MET A 410 10.13 -15.40 -2.36
CA MET A 410 9.93 -16.49 -1.39
C MET A 410 8.58 -16.40 -0.68
N ALA A 411 8.16 -15.21 -0.27
CA ALA A 411 6.95 -15.03 0.51
C ALA A 411 5.69 -15.22 -0.32
N VAL A 412 5.65 -14.68 -1.54
CA VAL A 412 4.54 -14.87 -2.48
C VAL A 412 4.47 -16.32 -2.93
N PHE A 413 5.49 -16.83 -3.63
CA PHE A 413 5.40 -18.18 -4.17
C PHE A 413 5.48 -19.27 -3.11
N GLY A 414 6.09 -18.99 -1.96
CA GLY A 414 6.11 -19.90 -0.82
C GLY A 414 4.72 -20.04 -0.24
N SER A 415 4.01 -18.93 -0.05
CA SER A 415 2.60 -18.97 0.39
C SER A 415 1.71 -19.72 -0.59
N PHE A 416 1.75 -19.36 -1.87
CA PHE A 416 0.92 -20.03 -2.88
C PHE A 416 1.24 -21.53 -2.99
N THR A 417 2.52 -21.90 -3.02
CA THR A 417 2.93 -23.31 -3.14
C THR A 417 2.52 -24.09 -1.90
N LEU A 418 2.76 -23.57 -0.71
CA LEU A 418 2.42 -24.22 0.55
C LEU A 418 0.90 -24.44 0.67
N LEU A 419 0.10 -23.41 0.38
CA LEU A 419 -1.36 -23.47 0.44
C LEU A 419 -1.95 -24.38 -0.65
N SER A 420 -1.41 -24.31 -1.87
CA SER A 420 -1.86 -25.16 -2.98
C SER A 420 -1.55 -26.63 -2.73
N VAL A 421 -0.38 -26.95 -2.16
CA VAL A 421 -0.02 -28.33 -1.77
C VAL A 421 -0.88 -28.83 -0.61
N ALA A 422 -1.27 -27.94 0.30
CA ALA A 422 -2.21 -28.25 1.38
C ALA A 422 -3.65 -28.49 0.87
N GLY A 423 -3.96 -28.20 -0.40
CA GLY A 423 -5.27 -28.45 -1.00
C GLY A 423 -6.19 -27.23 -1.05
N MET A 424 -5.70 -26.03 -0.73
CA MET A 424 -6.47 -24.80 -0.82
C MET A 424 -6.69 -24.39 -2.30
N SER A 425 -7.91 -23.95 -2.63
CA SER A 425 -8.20 -23.40 -3.96
C SER A 425 -7.33 -22.16 -4.25
N LEU A 426 -7.07 -21.88 -5.53
CA LEU A 426 -6.23 -20.75 -5.91
C LEU A 426 -6.84 -19.40 -5.48
N GLU A 427 -8.17 -19.29 -5.53
CA GLU A 427 -8.96 -18.17 -4.99
C GLU A 427 -8.64 -17.90 -3.52
N HIS A 428 -8.86 -18.90 -2.66
CA HIS A 428 -8.58 -18.78 -1.23
C HIS A 428 -7.09 -18.60 -0.95
N ALA A 429 -6.21 -19.29 -1.67
CA ALA A 429 -4.77 -19.14 -1.53
C ALA A 429 -4.31 -17.71 -1.88
N SER A 430 -4.93 -17.07 -2.87
CA SER A 430 -4.65 -15.69 -3.22
C SER A 430 -5.06 -14.71 -2.12
N MET A 431 -6.24 -14.91 -1.52
CA MET A 431 -6.72 -14.10 -0.39
C MET A 431 -5.81 -14.30 0.82
N SER A 432 -5.48 -15.55 1.15
CA SER A 432 -4.56 -15.94 2.22
C SER A 432 -3.16 -15.35 2.04
N ALA A 433 -2.60 -15.41 0.83
CA ALA A 433 -1.28 -14.86 0.54
C ALA A 433 -1.29 -13.33 0.53
N ALA A 434 -2.29 -12.69 -0.10
CA ALA A 434 -2.42 -11.23 -0.11
C ALA A 434 -2.54 -10.67 1.32
N SER A 435 -3.39 -11.30 2.12
CA SER A 435 -3.60 -11.04 3.55
C SER A 435 -2.30 -11.29 4.33
N GLY A 436 -1.77 -12.52 4.28
CA GLY A 436 -0.60 -12.95 5.04
C GLY A 436 0.72 -12.28 4.67
N LEU A 437 0.76 -11.49 3.60
CA LEU A 437 1.90 -10.65 3.27
C LEU A 437 1.61 -9.16 3.48
N SER A 438 0.33 -8.81 3.64
CA SER A 438 -0.19 -7.44 3.59
C SER A 438 0.32 -6.69 2.34
N HIS A 439 0.37 -7.42 1.23
CA HIS A 439 1.10 -7.05 0.02
C HIS A 439 0.21 -6.23 -0.92
N PHE A 440 0.59 -4.96 -1.18
CA PHE A 440 -0.24 -4.05 -2.00
C PHE A 440 -0.52 -4.56 -3.42
N GLY A 441 0.49 -5.11 -4.09
CA GLY A 441 0.33 -5.65 -5.45
C GLY A 441 -0.69 -6.80 -5.51
N LEU A 442 -0.58 -7.80 -4.63
CA LEU A 442 -1.54 -8.91 -4.56
C LEU A 442 -2.93 -8.43 -4.13
N PHE A 443 -3.02 -7.52 -3.15
CA PHE A 443 -4.29 -6.91 -2.75
C PHE A 443 -5.01 -6.28 -3.94
N ALA A 444 -4.31 -5.42 -4.68
CA ALA A 444 -4.88 -4.77 -5.86
C ALA A 444 -5.20 -5.75 -6.99
N ALA A 445 -4.33 -6.75 -7.23
CA ALA A 445 -4.59 -7.77 -8.25
C ALA A 445 -5.83 -8.62 -7.94
N VAL A 446 -6.05 -8.98 -6.66
CA VAL A 446 -7.27 -9.64 -6.22
C VAL A 446 -8.47 -8.68 -6.33
N GLN A 447 -8.32 -7.43 -5.90
CA GLN A 447 -9.37 -6.39 -5.99
C GLN A 447 -9.81 -6.13 -7.45
N GLU A 448 -8.90 -6.19 -8.41
CA GLU A 448 -9.18 -6.06 -9.85
C GLU A 448 -9.72 -7.36 -10.48
N GLY A 449 -9.91 -8.43 -9.70
CA GLY A 449 -10.58 -9.65 -10.14
C GLY A 449 -9.68 -10.72 -10.78
N MET A 450 -8.35 -10.59 -10.71
CA MET A 450 -7.42 -11.55 -11.33
C MET A 450 -7.64 -13.00 -10.86
N PHE A 451 -8.11 -13.19 -9.63
CA PHE A 451 -8.39 -14.50 -9.05
C PHE A 451 -9.89 -14.80 -8.92
N GLY A 452 -10.77 -14.06 -9.60
CA GLY A 452 -12.22 -14.27 -9.55
C GLY A 452 -12.99 -13.26 -8.69
N SER A 453 -14.29 -13.17 -8.93
CA SER A 453 -15.17 -12.15 -8.34
C SER A 453 -15.40 -12.34 -6.85
N ALA A 454 -15.46 -13.58 -6.37
CA ALA A 454 -15.62 -13.89 -4.95
C ALA A 454 -14.40 -13.44 -4.13
N ALA A 455 -13.18 -13.66 -4.65
CA ALA A 455 -11.98 -13.17 -4.00
C ALA A 455 -11.92 -11.64 -4.00
N ALA A 456 -12.32 -10.99 -5.11
CA ALA A 456 -12.37 -9.54 -5.23
C ALA A 456 -13.34 -8.87 -4.25
N SER A 457 -14.50 -9.48 -3.97
CA SER A 457 -15.47 -8.91 -3.02
C SER A 457 -15.02 -9.06 -1.57
N LEU A 458 -14.31 -10.14 -1.23
CA LEU A 458 -13.88 -10.45 0.13
C LEU A 458 -12.46 -9.98 0.48
N ILE A 459 -11.69 -9.46 -0.49
CA ILE A 459 -10.29 -9.07 -0.25
C ILE A 459 -10.17 -7.95 0.78
N THR A 460 -11.06 -6.96 0.76
CA THR A 460 -11.02 -5.83 1.69
C THR A 460 -11.14 -6.32 3.14
N PHE A 461 -11.98 -7.34 3.38
CA PHE A 461 -12.10 -8.00 4.69
C PHE A 461 -10.85 -8.84 5.03
N THR A 462 -10.46 -9.77 4.17
CA THR A 462 -9.35 -10.69 4.49
C THR A 462 -8.04 -9.94 4.66
N PHE A 463 -7.83 -8.88 3.88
CA PHE A 463 -6.72 -7.96 4.05
C PHE A 463 -6.82 -7.19 5.36
N ALA A 464 -8.00 -6.66 5.71
CA ALA A 464 -8.26 -5.99 6.98
C ALA A 464 -7.94 -6.87 8.21
N MET A 465 -8.29 -8.15 8.19
CA MET A 465 -8.05 -9.06 9.32
C MET A 465 -6.57 -9.26 9.63
N THR A 466 -5.70 -9.24 8.62
CA THR A 466 -4.26 -9.26 8.85
C THR A 466 -3.73 -7.98 9.49
N PHE A 467 -4.43 -6.87 9.31
CA PHE A 467 -4.03 -5.66 10.01
C PHE A 467 -4.17 -5.73 11.55
N LEU A 468 -4.74 -6.80 12.11
CA LEU A 468 -4.66 -7.11 13.54
C LEU A 468 -3.24 -7.35 14.06
N VAL A 469 -2.27 -7.73 13.21
CA VAL A 469 -0.86 -7.90 13.61
C VAL A 469 -0.10 -6.57 13.58
N HIS A 470 -0.53 -5.61 12.75
CA HIS A 470 0.16 -4.32 12.59
C HIS A 470 0.30 -3.51 13.87
N PRO A 471 -0.65 -3.52 14.82
CA PRO A 471 -0.43 -2.95 16.13
C PRO A 471 0.83 -3.43 16.83
N PHE A 472 1.11 -4.73 16.78
CA PHE A 472 2.32 -5.30 17.36
C PHE A 472 3.56 -4.88 16.57
N VAL A 473 3.48 -4.91 15.23
CA VAL A 473 4.58 -4.49 14.35
C VAL A 473 4.94 -3.02 14.60
N PHE A 474 3.97 -2.12 14.48
CA PHE A 474 4.17 -0.69 14.67
C PHE A 474 4.57 -0.33 16.10
N ALA A 475 4.06 -1.05 17.10
CA ALA A 475 4.52 -0.85 18.47
C ALA A 475 5.99 -1.24 18.64
N MET A 476 6.43 -2.34 18.03
CA MET A 476 7.84 -2.74 18.06
C MET A 476 8.75 -1.76 17.31
N PHE A 477 8.32 -1.26 16.14
CA PHE A 477 9.06 -0.25 15.40
C PHE A 477 9.09 1.10 16.14
N GLY A 478 7.99 1.52 16.77
CA GLY A 478 7.93 2.72 17.60
C GLY A 478 8.87 2.63 18.80
N LYS A 479 8.82 1.52 19.54
CA LYS A 479 9.74 1.26 20.65
C LYS A 479 11.20 1.18 20.19
N ALA A 480 11.46 0.61 19.02
CA ALA A 480 12.80 0.59 18.43
C ALA A 480 13.28 2.00 18.08
N ALA A 481 12.41 2.86 17.55
CA ALA A 481 12.72 4.26 17.26
C ALA A 481 13.03 5.08 18.53
N GLU A 482 12.38 4.76 19.66
CA GLU A 482 12.75 5.31 20.98
C GLU A 482 14.07 4.73 21.52
N SER A 483 14.41 3.50 21.13
CA SER A 483 15.58 2.75 21.61
C SER A 483 16.78 2.80 20.65
N ASN A 484 17.20 4.01 20.24
CA ASN A 484 18.33 4.22 19.31
C ASN A 484 18.23 3.43 17.99
N GLY A 485 17.00 3.16 17.54
CA GLY A 485 16.73 2.44 16.29
C GLY A 485 16.92 0.93 16.35
N LYS A 486 17.25 0.32 17.50
CA LYS A 486 17.45 -1.14 17.62
C LYS A 486 16.14 -1.88 17.94
N MET A 487 15.88 -2.97 17.24
CA MET A 487 14.69 -3.80 17.45
C MET A 487 14.91 -4.83 18.56
N ALA A 488 13.84 -5.16 19.28
CA ALA A 488 13.85 -6.13 20.37
C ALA A 488 13.97 -7.58 19.84
N GLU A 489 15.20 -8.10 19.81
CA GLU A 489 15.54 -9.41 19.22
C GLU A 489 14.70 -10.56 19.79
N LYS A 490 14.50 -10.61 21.12
CA LYS A 490 13.70 -11.66 21.77
C LYS A 490 12.24 -11.67 21.30
N ALA A 491 11.65 -10.48 21.13
CA ALA A 491 10.27 -10.35 20.66
C ALA A 491 10.16 -10.79 19.20
N VAL A 492 11.12 -10.39 18.35
CA VAL A 492 11.17 -10.84 16.95
C VAL A 492 11.27 -12.36 16.86
N THR A 493 12.16 -12.99 17.64
CA THR A 493 12.29 -14.47 17.64
C THR A 493 11.02 -15.16 18.12
N ALA A 494 10.40 -14.67 19.20
CA ALA A 494 9.17 -15.26 19.71
C ALA A 494 8.03 -15.20 18.68
N LEU A 495 7.86 -14.05 18.02
CA LEU A 495 6.85 -13.87 16.98
C LEU A 495 7.18 -14.69 15.74
N ALA A 496 8.44 -14.72 15.27
CA ALA A 496 8.82 -15.55 14.13
C ALA A 496 8.53 -17.04 14.37
N SER A 497 8.84 -17.56 15.57
CA SER A 497 8.52 -18.94 15.96
C SER A 497 7.02 -19.18 16.05
N ALA A 498 6.26 -18.26 16.66
CA ALA A 498 4.81 -18.37 16.73
C ALA A 498 4.15 -18.35 15.34
N GLY A 499 4.62 -17.48 14.45
CA GLY A 499 4.20 -17.43 13.06
C GLY A 499 4.48 -18.73 12.31
N LEU A 500 5.68 -19.30 12.47
CA LEU A 500 6.03 -20.58 11.86
C LEU A 500 5.10 -21.71 12.34
N ILE A 501 4.87 -21.81 13.65
CA ILE A 501 3.93 -22.79 14.22
C ILE A 501 2.54 -22.56 13.65
N GLY A 502 2.06 -21.32 13.60
CA GLY A 502 0.75 -20.98 13.05
C GLY A 502 0.62 -21.34 11.58
N VAL A 503 1.63 -21.08 10.75
CA VAL A 503 1.66 -21.46 9.34
C VAL A 503 1.59 -22.98 9.20
N VAL A 504 2.43 -23.73 9.91
CA VAL A 504 2.41 -25.21 9.87
C VAL A 504 1.05 -25.75 10.31
N SER A 505 0.53 -25.28 11.45
CA SER A 505 -0.79 -25.70 11.94
C SER A 505 -1.90 -25.37 10.94
N SER A 506 -1.88 -24.17 10.34
CA SER A 506 -2.89 -23.77 9.35
C SER A 506 -2.87 -24.69 8.13
N THR A 507 -1.68 -25.11 7.67
CA THR A 507 -1.56 -26.02 6.53
C THR A 507 -1.99 -27.45 6.81
N LEU A 508 -1.95 -27.88 8.08
CA LEU A 508 -2.45 -29.19 8.49
C LEU A 508 -3.98 -29.20 8.68
N MET A 509 -4.61 -28.02 8.76
CA MET A 509 -6.05 -27.87 8.93
C MET A 509 -6.81 -27.69 7.60
N ILE A 510 -6.08 -27.39 6.51
CA ILE A 510 -6.57 -27.40 5.13
C ILE A 510 -6.59 -28.86 4.68
#